data_AF-A0A4W2DCL2-F1
#
_entry.id   AF-A0A4W2DCL2-F1
#
_cell.length_a   1.000
_cell.length_b   1.000
_cell.length_c   1.000
_cell.angle_alpha   90.00
_cell.angle_beta   90.00
_cell.angle_gamma   90.00
#
_symmetry.space_group_name_H-M   'P 1'
#
loop_
_entity.id
_entity.type
_entity.pdbx_description
1 polymer ?
#
loop_
_entity_poly.entity_id
_entity_poly.type
_entity_poly.pdbx_seq_one_letter_code
_entity_poly.pdbx_strand_id
1 'polypeptide(L)'
;MRLSLLLLLPLLGAWAIPGGFGDEASLTATAPELDDEEKFSTHIPTHLRCDACRAVAYQMWQHLTKAEAKLLPLDSGGRRELSESVYTDVLDQSCSQTWQGYGVGEVDQVKRLMGPGLSTGAQPSIMVMIMEGLWPTRLSKTCFHYLGEFGEDQIYEAHQQGRGTLEALLCGGPRGACSEKAPDTRTEL
;
A
#
# COMPACT_ATOMS: atom_id res chain seq x y z
N MET A 1 -48.96 -55.98 58.72
CA MET A 1 -50.10 -56.22 57.81
C MET A 1 -50.27 -54.98 56.94
N ARG A 2 -50.16 -55.12 55.61
CA ARG A 2 -50.82 -54.33 54.52
C ARG A 2 -50.65 -52.79 54.54
N LEU A 3 -50.38 -52.04 53.47
CA LEU A 3 -50.74 -52.23 52.05
C LEU A 3 -49.98 -51.20 51.16
N SER A 4 -49.62 -51.63 49.96
CA SER A 4 -49.58 -50.93 48.65
C SER A 4 -48.84 -49.60 48.39
N LEU A 5 -47.78 -49.73 47.58
CA LEU A 5 -47.63 -49.22 46.19
C LEU A 5 -48.36 -47.91 45.81
N LEU A 6 -47.62 -46.93 45.29
CA LEU A 6 -47.91 -46.22 44.03
C LEU A 6 -46.73 -45.33 43.60
N LEU A 7 -46.35 -45.51 42.33
CA LEU A 7 -45.35 -44.77 41.55
C LEU A 7 -45.73 -43.30 41.34
N LEU A 8 -44.80 -42.36 41.52
CA LEU A 8 -44.76 -41.09 40.77
C LEU A 8 -43.30 -40.58 40.66
N LEU A 9 -42.68 -40.77 39.49
CA LEU A 9 -41.54 -39.96 39.04
C LEU A 9 -42.04 -38.55 38.66
N PRO A 10 -41.23 -37.50 38.89
CA PRO A 10 -41.20 -36.40 37.94
C PRO A 10 -39.80 -36.03 37.45
N LEU A 11 -39.71 -36.03 36.12
CA LEU A 11 -39.03 -35.11 35.20
C LEU A 11 -37.58 -34.67 35.46
N LEU A 12 -36.72 -35.06 34.50
CA LEU A 12 -35.50 -34.37 34.11
C LEU A 12 -35.76 -32.87 33.91
N GLY A 13 -35.31 -32.05 34.86
CA GLY A 13 -35.07 -30.64 34.63
C GLY A 13 -33.74 -30.48 33.89
N ALA A 14 -33.79 -30.34 32.57
CA ALA A 14 -32.65 -29.90 31.79
C ALA A 14 -32.29 -28.46 32.23
N TRP A 15 -31.16 -28.29 32.90
CA TRP A 15 -30.57 -26.96 33.06
C TRP A 15 -30.11 -26.48 31.69
N ALA A 16 -30.90 -25.60 31.10
CA ALA A 16 -30.48 -24.79 29.97
C ALA A 16 -29.36 -23.86 30.46
N ILE A 17 -28.15 -24.11 29.99
CA ILE A 17 -27.08 -23.11 30.03
C ILE A 17 -27.57 -21.94 29.17
N PRO A 18 -27.67 -20.70 29.69
CA PRO A 18 -27.92 -19.56 28.84
C PRO A 18 -26.67 -19.38 27.99
N GLY A 19 -26.71 -19.92 26.77
CA GLY A 19 -25.80 -19.55 25.71
C GLY A 19 -26.07 -18.09 25.38
N GLY A 20 -25.37 -17.18 26.06
CA GLY A 20 -25.20 -15.83 25.58
C GLY A 20 -24.48 -15.93 24.25
N PHE A 21 -25.24 -15.91 23.15
CA PHE A 21 -24.71 -15.56 21.85
C PHE A 21 -24.11 -14.16 22.02
N GLY A 22 -22.78 -14.10 22.04
CA GLY A 22 -22.07 -12.84 21.92
C GLY A 22 -22.62 -12.11 20.71
N ASP A 23 -22.88 -10.82 20.90
CA ASP A 23 -23.27 -9.88 19.86
C ASP A 23 -22.36 -10.10 18.64
N GLU A 24 -22.91 -10.74 17.60
CA GLU A 24 -22.21 -10.95 16.34
C GLU A 24 -22.14 -9.58 15.67
N ALA A 25 -21.11 -8.81 16.02
CA ALA A 25 -20.81 -7.56 15.36
C ALA A 25 -20.71 -7.85 13.86
N SER A 26 -21.74 -7.49 13.11
CA SER A 26 -21.79 -7.67 11.66
C SER A 26 -20.67 -6.85 11.03
N LEU A 27 -19.61 -7.55 10.65
CA LEU A 27 -18.47 -6.96 9.95
C LEU A 27 -18.93 -6.55 8.55
N THR A 28 -19.26 -5.28 8.40
CA THR A 28 -19.62 -4.69 7.10
C THR A 28 -18.34 -4.27 6.40
N ALA A 29 -18.09 -4.86 5.24
CA ALA A 29 -16.94 -4.56 4.39
C ALA A 29 -17.47 -4.11 3.03
N THR A 30 -17.25 -2.83 2.69
CA THR A 30 -17.71 -2.25 1.43
C THR A 30 -16.52 -2.06 0.49
N ALA A 31 -16.67 -2.52 -0.76
CA ALA A 31 -15.67 -2.27 -1.80
C ALA A 31 -15.76 -0.82 -2.29
N PRO A 32 -14.62 -0.16 -2.58
CA PRO A 32 -14.64 1.21 -3.10
C PRO A 32 -15.29 1.28 -4.47
N GLU A 33 -16.13 2.29 -4.71
CA GLU A 33 -16.75 2.50 -6.01
C GLU A 33 -15.81 3.26 -6.95
N LEU A 34 -15.42 2.68 -8.08
CA LEU A 34 -14.53 3.36 -9.03
C LEU A 34 -15.27 4.35 -9.96
N ASP A 35 -14.69 5.53 -10.18
CA ASP A 35 -15.16 6.49 -11.18
C ASP A 35 -14.69 6.13 -12.61
N ASP A 36 -15.08 6.91 -13.61
CA ASP A 36 -14.75 6.63 -15.02
C ASP A 36 -13.25 6.79 -15.32
N GLU A 37 -12.57 7.76 -14.67
CA GLU A 37 -11.11 7.91 -14.82
C GLU A 37 -10.41 6.66 -14.26
N GLU A 38 -10.81 6.23 -13.07
CA GLU A 38 -10.29 5.05 -12.38
C GLU A 38 -10.57 3.73 -13.09
N LYS A 39 -11.66 3.65 -13.86
CA LYS A 39 -11.99 2.46 -14.66
C LYS A 39 -11.22 2.39 -15.97
N PHE A 40 -11.06 3.52 -16.66
CA PHE A 40 -10.65 3.50 -18.08
C PHE A 40 -9.32 4.21 -18.37
N SER A 41 -8.86 5.15 -17.54
CA SER A 41 -7.62 5.89 -17.79
C SER A 41 -6.37 5.03 -17.53
N THR A 42 -5.35 5.16 -18.36
CA THR A 42 -4.04 4.53 -18.10
C THR A 42 -3.11 5.38 -17.22
N HIS A 43 -3.58 6.55 -16.76
CA HIS A 43 -2.84 7.44 -15.87
C HIS A 43 -3.31 7.25 -14.42
N ILE A 44 -2.44 7.59 -13.46
CA ILE A 44 -2.82 7.68 -12.06
C ILE A 44 -3.77 8.88 -11.87
N PRO A 45 -4.98 8.66 -11.30
CA PRO A 45 -5.91 9.73 -10.97
C PRO A 45 -5.29 10.77 -10.05
N THR A 46 -5.66 12.04 -10.23
CA THR A 46 -5.01 13.17 -9.55
C THR A 46 -4.95 13.01 -8.03
N HIS A 47 -6.04 12.54 -7.42
CA HIS A 47 -6.14 12.37 -5.97
C HIS A 47 -5.29 11.21 -5.41
N LEU A 48 -4.78 10.31 -6.27
CA LEU A 48 -3.93 9.17 -5.88
C LEU A 48 -2.45 9.39 -6.23
N ARG A 49 -2.08 10.53 -6.84
CA ARG A 49 -0.71 10.76 -7.32
C ARG A 49 0.33 10.76 -6.20
N CYS A 50 0.03 11.37 -5.05
CA CYS A 50 0.95 11.36 -3.92
C CYS A 50 1.20 9.93 -3.42
N ASP A 51 0.14 9.14 -3.23
CA ASP A 51 0.27 7.76 -2.77
C ASP A 51 1.02 6.90 -3.80
N ALA A 52 0.75 7.09 -5.10
CA ALA A 52 1.48 6.41 -6.16
C ALA A 52 2.98 6.77 -6.16
N CYS A 53 3.31 8.06 -5.97
CA CYS A 53 4.70 8.48 -5.88
C CYS A 53 5.42 7.82 -4.71
N ARG A 54 4.80 7.80 -3.52
CA ARG A 54 5.37 7.17 -2.33
C ARG A 54 5.54 5.67 -2.50
N ALA A 55 4.62 5.01 -3.21
CA ALA A 55 4.74 3.60 -3.56
C ALA A 55 5.94 3.34 -4.46
N VAL A 56 6.13 4.15 -5.51
CA VAL A 56 7.28 4.04 -6.41
C VAL A 56 8.60 4.30 -5.65
N ALA A 57 8.67 5.39 -4.88
CA ALA A 57 9.86 5.72 -4.09
C ALA A 57 10.24 4.59 -3.13
N TYR A 58 9.24 3.98 -2.47
CA TYR A 58 9.46 2.84 -1.60
C TYR A 58 10.01 1.62 -2.36
N GLN A 59 9.45 1.31 -3.52
CA GLN A 59 9.88 0.15 -4.31
C GLN A 59 11.29 0.32 -4.89
N MET A 60 11.62 1.50 -5.41
CA MET A 60 12.98 1.83 -5.83
C MET A 60 13.98 1.66 -4.67
N TRP A 61 13.68 2.25 -3.51
CA TRP A 61 14.50 2.11 -2.30
C TRP A 61 14.67 0.65 -1.87
N GLN A 62 13.60 -0.14 -1.86
CA GLN A 62 13.63 -1.55 -1.49
C GLN A 62 14.51 -2.38 -2.43
N HIS A 63 14.38 -2.18 -3.74
CA HIS A 63 15.16 -2.88 -4.75
C HIS A 63 16.65 -2.55 -4.64
N LEU A 64 17.00 -1.27 -4.50
CA LEU A 64 18.38 -0.82 -4.30
C LEU A 64 18.98 -1.36 -3.00
N THR A 65 18.25 -1.23 -1.88
CA THR A 65 18.68 -1.77 -0.58
C THR A 65 18.94 -3.28 -0.67
N LYS A 66 18.06 -4.02 -1.35
CA LYS A 66 18.20 -5.46 -1.53
C LYS A 66 19.39 -5.82 -2.42
N ALA A 67 19.70 -5.01 -3.44
CA ALA A 67 20.86 -5.21 -4.29
C ALA A 67 22.17 -4.93 -3.51
N GLU A 68 22.22 -3.84 -2.74
CA GLU A 68 23.37 -3.50 -1.89
C GLU A 68 23.62 -4.54 -0.80
N ALA A 69 22.56 -5.13 -0.24
CA ALA A 69 22.67 -6.20 0.75
C ALA A 69 23.35 -7.46 0.20
N LYS A 70 23.37 -7.66 -1.13
CA LYS A 70 24.06 -8.78 -1.79
C LYS A 70 25.54 -8.50 -2.04
N LEU A 71 26.00 -7.25 -1.90
CA LEU A 71 27.42 -6.95 -1.98
C LEU A 71 28.13 -7.61 -0.78
N LEU A 72 29.25 -8.28 -1.06
CA LEU A 72 30.09 -8.83 -0.01
C LEU A 72 30.53 -7.70 0.94
N PRO A 73 30.67 -7.98 2.25
CA PRO A 73 31.24 -7.01 3.17
C PRO A 73 32.60 -6.56 2.63
N LEU A 74 32.75 -5.26 2.37
CA LEU A 74 34.07 -4.70 2.14
C LEU A 74 34.84 -4.80 3.46
N ASP A 75 36.04 -5.40 3.43
CA ASP A 75 36.94 -5.55 4.57
C ASP A 75 37.34 -4.19 5.21
N SER A 76 36.97 -3.08 4.57
CA SER A 76 37.40 -1.72 4.86
C SER A 76 36.26 -0.74 5.14
N GLY A 77 35.19 -1.15 5.85
CA GLY A 77 34.20 -0.21 6.43
C GLY A 77 33.53 0.79 5.47
N GLY A 78 33.68 0.58 4.15
CA GLY A 78 33.13 1.44 3.10
C GLY A 78 31.63 1.24 2.93
N ARG A 79 30.95 2.27 2.39
CA ARG A 79 29.56 2.14 1.96
C ARG A 79 29.46 1.06 0.88
N ARG A 80 28.40 0.25 0.96
CA ARG A 80 28.05 -0.74 -0.07
C ARG A 80 27.45 0.01 -1.26
N GLU A 81 28.31 0.40 -2.19
CA GLU A 81 27.92 1.17 -3.37
C GLU A 81 27.87 0.25 -4.60
N LEU A 82 26.76 0.31 -5.32
CA LEU A 82 26.55 -0.38 -6.59
C LEU A 82 27.27 0.39 -7.70
N SER A 83 27.80 -0.31 -8.69
CA SER A 83 28.25 0.34 -9.92
C SER A 83 27.06 0.92 -10.68
N GLU A 84 27.32 1.92 -11.52
CA GLU A 84 26.33 2.54 -12.43
C GLU A 84 25.48 1.52 -13.17
N SER A 85 26.13 0.61 -13.88
CA SER A 85 25.44 -0.46 -14.61
C SER A 85 24.49 -1.28 -13.72
N VAL A 86 24.82 -1.49 -12.45
CA VAL A 86 24.02 -2.33 -11.55
C VAL A 86 22.85 -1.54 -10.97
N TYR A 87 23.04 -0.31 -10.50
CA TYR A 87 21.91 0.44 -9.97
C TYR A 87 20.91 0.83 -11.06
N THR A 88 21.37 1.10 -12.28
CA THR A 88 20.50 1.35 -13.44
C THR A 88 19.63 0.14 -13.76
N ASP A 89 20.23 -1.06 -13.87
CA ASP A 89 19.49 -2.31 -14.07
C ASP A 89 18.48 -2.58 -12.93
N VAL A 90 18.88 -2.29 -11.68
CA VAL A 90 18.02 -2.50 -10.51
C VAL A 90 16.82 -1.54 -10.51
N LEU A 91 17.02 -0.29 -10.92
CA LEU A 91 15.98 0.72 -11.04
C LEU A 91 14.98 0.36 -12.16
N ASP A 92 15.45 -0.06 -13.32
CA ASP A 92 14.59 -0.56 -14.41
C ASP A 92 13.76 -1.78 -13.99
N GLN A 93 14.38 -2.71 -13.25
CA GLN A 93 13.69 -3.87 -12.69
C GLN A 93 12.64 -3.47 -11.64
N SER A 94 12.89 -2.41 -10.87
CA SER A 94 11.94 -1.91 -9.88
C SER A 94 10.65 -1.38 -10.53
N CYS A 95 10.73 -0.86 -11.76
CA CYS A 95 9.59 -0.36 -12.52
C CYS A 95 8.83 -1.43 -13.31
N SER A 96 9.53 -2.48 -13.75
CA SER A 96 8.96 -3.60 -14.53
C SER A 96 8.43 -4.76 -13.67
N GLN A 97 8.42 -4.61 -12.34
CA GLN A 97 7.84 -5.59 -11.43
C GLN A 97 6.32 -5.76 -11.62
N THR A 98 5.74 -6.75 -10.95
CA THR A 98 4.32 -7.08 -11.08
C THR A 98 3.38 -6.11 -10.35
N TRP A 99 3.91 -5.27 -9.46
CA TRP A 99 3.15 -4.35 -8.60
C TRP A 99 2.04 -5.05 -7.80
N GLN A 100 2.20 -6.35 -7.53
CA GLN A 100 1.30 -7.10 -6.67
C GLN A 100 1.34 -6.54 -5.26
N GLY A 101 0.17 -6.50 -4.61
CA GLY A 101 0.06 -5.92 -3.28
C GLY A 101 -0.19 -4.41 -3.29
N TYR A 102 -0.34 -3.78 -4.47
CA TYR A 102 -0.90 -2.43 -4.59
C TYR A 102 -2.33 -2.44 -5.12
N GLY A 103 -3.16 -1.53 -4.60
CA GLY A 103 -4.54 -1.36 -5.04
C GLY A 103 -5.20 -0.15 -4.38
N VAL A 104 -6.47 0.08 -4.69
CA VAL A 104 -7.24 1.17 -4.11
C VAL A 104 -8.21 0.64 -3.06
N GLY A 105 -8.22 1.27 -1.90
CA GLY A 105 -9.22 1.10 -0.86
C GLY A 105 -9.77 2.45 -0.41
N GLU A 106 -10.70 2.42 0.52
CA GLU A 106 -11.34 3.62 1.07
C GLU A 106 -11.08 3.71 2.58
N VAL A 107 -10.60 4.86 3.04
CA VAL A 107 -10.43 5.18 4.47
C VAL A 107 -11.08 6.53 4.72
N ASP A 108 -11.99 6.58 5.68
CA ASP A 108 -12.76 7.79 6.01
C ASP A 108 -13.45 8.42 4.79
N GLN A 109 -14.04 7.59 3.94
CA GLN A 109 -14.71 7.98 2.68
C GLN A 109 -13.79 8.58 1.60
N VAL A 110 -12.47 8.49 1.80
CA VAL A 110 -11.47 8.94 0.83
C VAL A 110 -10.75 7.74 0.25
N LYS A 111 -10.79 7.64 -1.08
CA LYS A 111 -10.02 6.63 -1.80
C LYS A 111 -8.53 6.91 -1.68
N ARG A 112 -7.78 5.87 -1.35
CA ARG A 112 -6.33 5.90 -1.21
C ARG A 112 -5.72 4.73 -1.94
N LEU A 113 -4.56 4.96 -2.54
CA LEU A 113 -3.73 3.86 -2.99
C LEU A 113 -3.09 3.24 -1.74
N MET A 114 -3.04 1.92 -1.71
CA MET A 114 -2.60 1.12 -0.58
C MET A 114 -1.65 0.05 -1.05
N GLY A 115 -0.75 -0.35 -0.17
CA GLY A 115 0.23 -1.39 -0.45
C GLY A 115 1.54 -1.18 0.33
N PRO A 116 2.56 -2.00 0.05
CA PRO A 116 3.86 -1.90 0.72
C PRO A 116 4.44 -0.49 0.66
N GLY A 117 4.95 -0.02 1.80
CA GLY A 117 5.57 1.31 1.90
C GLY A 117 4.61 2.47 2.13
N LEU A 118 3.29 2.26 1.96
CA LEU A 118 2.28 3.27 2.25
C LEU A 118 1.78 3.10 3.68
N SER A 119 1.96 4.14 4.49
CA SER A 119 1.37 4.19 5.83
C SER A 119 -0.11 4.51 5.69
N THR A 120 -0.94 3.52 5.91
CA THR A 120 -2.33 3.74 6.29
C THR A 120 -2.34 3.94 7.81
N GLY A 121 -3.10 4.92 8.31
CA GLY A 121 -3.17 5.24 9.75
C GLY A 121 -3.80 4.12 10.59
N ALA A 122 -4.74 4.46 11.47
CA ALA A 122 -5.57 3.43 12.12
C ALA A 122 -6.42 2.72 11.05
N GLN A 123 -5.90 1.62 10.51
CA GLN A 123 -6.64 0.79 9.57
C GLN A 123 -7.84 0.18 10.30
N PRO A 124 -9.05 0.23 9.71
CA PRO A 124 -10.13 -0.62 10.20
C PRO A 124 -9.66 -2.09 10.14
N SER A 125 -10.17 -2.91 11.07
CA SER A 125 -9.79 -4.32 11.19
C SER A 125 -10.03 -5.13 9.91
N ILE A 126 -10.93 -4.65 9.04
CA ILE A 126 -11.24 -5.22 7.72
C ILE A 126 -11.36 -4.08 6.71
N MET A 127 -10.63 -4.18 5.60
CA MET A 127 -10.65 -3.23 4.51
C MET A 127 -10.60 -3.99 3.18
N VAL A 128 -11.49 -3.62 2.26
CA VAL A 128 -11.54 -4.20 0.91
C VAL A 128 -10.72 -3.32 -0.02
N MET A 129 -9.82 -3.92 -0.79
CA MET A 129 -9.01 -3.24 -1.79
C MET A 129 -9.22 -3.85 -3.18
N ILE A 130 -9.25 -3.00 -4.20
CA ILE A 130 -9.26 -3.41 -5.60
C ILE A 130 -7.81 -3.35 -6.11
N MET A 131 -7.19 -4.52 -6.19
CA MET A 131 -5.77 -4.68 -6.57
C MET A 131 -5.58 -4.85 -8.08
N GLU A 132 -6.53 -5.54 -8.71
CA GLU A 132 -6.47 -5.89 -10.12
C GLU A 132 -6.96 -4.75 -11.03
N GLY A 133 -6.73 -4.88 -12.35
CA GLY A 133 -7.08 -3.88 -13.34
C GLY A 133 -5.87 -3.06 -13.80
N LEU A 134 -6.06 -1.75 -13.96
CA LEU A 134 -5.03 -0.87 -14.55
C LEU A 134 -3.95 -0.42 -13.56
N TRP A 135 -4.08 -0.70 -12.26
CA TRP A 135 -3.17 -0.21 -11.22
C TRP A 135 -1.70 -0.62 -11.43
N PRO A 136 -1.37 -1.89 -11.75
CA PRO A 136 0.01 -2.27 -12.05
C PRO A 136 0.60 -1.50 -13.24
N THR A 137 -0.20 -1.32 -14.29
CA THR A 137 0.23 -0.58 -15.50
C THR A 137 0.44 0.89 -15.19
N ARG A 138 -0.46 1.51 -14.40
CA ARG A 138 -0.36 2.90 -13.97
C ARG A 138 0.90 3.13 -13.13
N LEU A 139 1.18 2.27 -12.16
CA LEU A 139 2.37 2.37 -11.30
C LEU A 139 3.66 2.15 -12.06
N SER A 140 3.71 1.16 -12.95
CA SER A 140 4.86 0.94 -13.83
C SER A 140 5.13 2.16 -14.71
N LYS A 141 4.10 2.73 -15.33
CA LYS A 141 4.23 3.94 -16.16
C LYS A 141 4.71 5.15 -15.36
N THR A 142 4.18 5.37 -14.15
CA THR A 142 4.64 6.43 -13.25
C THR A 142 6.09 6.21 -12.83
N CYS A 143 6.49 4.97 -12.57
CA CYS A 143 7.88 4.64 -12.21
C CYS A 143 8.86 4.98 -13.33
N PHE A 144 8.59 4.53 -14.57
CA PHE A 144 9.43 4.87 -15.72
C PHE A 144 9.44 6.36 -16.04
N HIS A 145 8.32 7.06 -15.77
CA HIS A 145 8.30 8.52 -15.90
C HIS A 145 9.30 9.19 -14.95
N TYR A 146 9.37 8.75 -13.69
CA TYR A 146 10.34 9.27 -12.73
C TYR A 146 11.79 8.92 -13.07
N LEU A 147 12.07 7.72 -13.59
CA LEU A 147 13.40 7.41 -14.12
C LEU A 147 13.81 8.40 -15.21
N GLY A 148 12.91 8.67 -16.17
CA GLY A 148 13.17 9.63 -17.23
C GLY A 148 13.23 11.10 -16.79
N GLU A 149 12.55 11.47 -15.71
CA GLU A 149 12.51 12.86 -15.20
C GLU A 149 13.74 13.19 -14.35
N PHE A 150 14.11 12.31 -13.42
CA PHE A 150 15.19 12.56 -12.45
C PHE A 150 16.52 11.95 -12.87
N GLY A 151 16.50 10.84 -13.62
CA GLY A 151 17.68 10.05 -13.94
C GLY A 151 18.11 9.12 -12.79
N GLU A 152 18.70 8.00 -13.17
CA GLU A 152 19.11 6.92 -12.29
C GLU A 152 20.19 7.37 -11.29
N ASP A 153 21.15 8.17 -11.74
CA ASP A 153 22.25 8.70 -10.91
C ASP A 153 21.72 9.51 -9.71
N GLN A 154 20.79 10.44 -9.97
CA GLN A 154 20.20 11.30 -8.92
C GLN A 154 19.35 10.49 -7.96
N ILE A 155 18.58 9.53 -8.49
CA ILE A 155 17.77 8.60 -7.69
C ILE A 155 18.67 7.77 -6.78
N TYR A 156 19.78 7.25 -7.32
CA TYR A 156 20.72 6.45 -6.55
C TYR A 156 21.46 7.28 -5.47
N GLU A 157 21.86 8.50 -5.80
CA GLU A 157 22.47 9.42 -4.84
C GLU A 157 21.48 9.78 -3.70
N ALA A 158 20.22 10.02 -4.02
CA ALA A 158 19.19 10.27 -3.00
C ALA A 158 18.93 9.02 -2.14
N HIS A 159 18.95 7.83 -2.73
CA HIS A 159 18.87 6.56 -2.00
C HIS A 159 20.02 6.40 -0.99
N GLN A 160 21.26 6.75 -1.38
CA GLN A 160 22.44 6.72 -0.49
C GLN A 160 22.30 7.65 0.73
N GLN A 161 21.45 8.68 0.63
CA GLN A 161 21.14 9.60 1.72
C GLN A 161 19.97 9.11 2.60
N GLY A 162 19.25 8.09 2.15
CA GLY A 162 18.20 7.39 2.88
C GLY A 162 16.82 7.47 2.22
N ARG A 163 15.92 6.58 2.65
CA ARG A 163 14.55 6.45 2.12
C ARG A 163 13.80 7.78 2.04
N GLY A 164 13.87 8.59 3.10
CA GLY A 164 13.15 9.88 3.17
C GLY A 164 13.65 10.89 2.15
N THR A 165 14.95 10.87 1.83
CA THR A 165 15.54 11.75 0.81
C THR A 165 15.10 11.35 -0.58
N LEU A 166 15.06 10.04 -0.88
CA LEU A 166 14.51 9.56 -2.14
C LEU A 166 13.02 9.91 -2.31
N GLU A 167 12.21 9.71 -1.27
CA GLU A 167 10.80 10.11 -1.29
C GLU A 167 10.64 11.63 -1.49
N ALA A 168 11.47 12.44 -0.85
CA ALA A 168 11.45 13.89 -1.01
C ALA A 168 11.88 14.34 -2.42
N LEU A 169 12.86 13.67 -3.04
CA LEU A 169 13.28 13.92 -4.42
C LEU A 169 12.11 13.68 -5.39
N LEU A 170 11.49 12.50 -5.31
CA LEU A 170 10.47 12.09 -6.27
C LEU A 170 9.11 12.76 -6.04
N CYS A 171 8.72 12.94 -4.77
CA CYS A 171 7.35 13.31 -4.42
C CYS A 171 7.21 14.74 -3.91
N GLY A 172 8.31 15.35 -3.48
CA GLY A 172 8.34 16.66 -2.85
C GLY A 172 8.46 17.82 -3.84
N GLY A 173 8.65 19.02 -3.28
CA GLY A 173 8.84 20.25 -4.06
C GLY A 173 7.52 20.96 -4.45
N PRO A 174 7.62 22.16 -5.07
CA PRO A 174 6.45 22.99 -5.37
C PRO A 174 5.49 22.41 -6.41
N ARG A 175 5.96 21.46 -7.22
CA ARG A 175 5.18 20.78 -8.26
C ARG A 175 5.12 19.26 -8.06
N GLY A 176 5.64 18.77 -6.93
CA GLY A 176 5.66 17.34 -6.62
C GLY A 176 4.25 16.79 -6.41
N ALA A 177 4.09 15.49 -6.61
CA ALA A 177 2.82 14.81 -6.45
C ALA A 177 2.23 14.93 -5.03
N CYS A 178 3.07 15.14 -4.01
CA CYS A 178 2.66 15.33 -2.62
C CYS A 178 2.67 16.81 -2.18
N SER A 179 2.74 17.76 -3.12
CA SER A 179 2.68 19.18 -2.77
C SER A 179 1.27 19.56 -2.32
N GLU A 180 1.15 20.17 -1.15
CA GLU A 180 -0.14 20.67 -0.63
C GLU A 180 -0.61 21.95 -1.32
N LYS A 181 0.19 22.53 -2.23
CA LYS A 181 -0.20 23.74 -2.96
C LYS A 181 -1.19 23.41 -4.08
N ALA A 182 -2.38 24.00 -4.00
CA ALA A 182 -3.35 24.00 -5.09
C ALA A 182 -2.71 24.49 -6.39
N PRO A 183 -3.05 23.90 -7.55
CA PRO A 183 -2.59 24.40 -8.84
C PRO A 183 -3.08 25.84 -9.01
N ASP A 184 -2.13 26.77 -9.12
CA ASP A 184 -2.41 28.17 -9.37
C ASP A 184 -3.24 28.27 -10.65
N THR A 185 -4.51 28.65 -10.51
CA THR A 185 -5.46 28.73 -11.61
C THR A 185 -5.02 29.94 -12.44
N ARG A 186 -4.13 29.69 -13.39
CA ARG A 186 -3.73 30.68 -14.38
C ARG A 186 -4.97 31.05 -15.17
N THR A 187 -5.58 32.14 -14.74
CA THR A 187 -6.67 32.84 -15.42
C THR A 187 -6.06 33.40 -16.69
N GLU A 188 -6.19 32.68 -17.79
CA GLU A 188 -5.98 33.24 -19.13
C GLU A 188 -7.23 34.08 -19.43
N LEU A 189 -7.02 35.40 -19.50
CA LEU A 189 -7.97 36.43 -19.95
C LEU A 189 -8.18 36.37 -21.46
#